data_AF-D0P4E3-F1
#
_entry.id   AF-D0P4E3-F1
#
_cell.length_a   1.000
_cell.length_b   1.000
_cell.length_c   1.000
_cell.angle_alpha   90.00
_cell.angle_beta   90.00
_cell.angle_gamma   90.00
#
_symmetry.space_group_name_H-M   'P 1'
#
loop_
_entity.id
_entity.type
_entity.pdbx_description
1 polymer ?
#
loop_
_entity_poly.entity_id
_entity_poly.type
_entity_poly.pdbx_seq_one_letter_code
_entity_poly.pdbx_strand_id
1 'polypeptide(L)'
;MSLAMLTRVITFVETDSDFNETMRLWFSAVCSLAFYGMCRINEVLLMPNGDIQLGLRRKWFKYACTQLNHKWDSGDYAFPALTKAPRGNAKRPKSSLASTSSNGTFGNVGVKWGAPMSNSNFTQILNIVANAAGISKNLLGDDIWFTSHCFRRGGAQLRP
;
A
#
# COMPACT_ATOMS: atom_id res chain seq x y z
N MET A 1 -3.12 -8.75 9.50
CA MET A 1 -1.79 -8.87 8.88
C MET A 1 -0.79 -8.78 10.02
N SER A 2 0.03 -9.81 10.24
CA SER A 2 1.01 -9.78 11.33
C SER A 2 2.22 -8.92 10.96
N LEU A 3 3.08 -8.61 11.94
CA LEU A 3 4.34 -7.90 11.69
C LEU A 3 5.19 -8.62 10.63
N ALA A 4 5.32 -9.96 10.72
CA ALA A 4 6.08 -10.74 9.76
C ALA A 4 5.54 -10.63 8.32
N MET A 5 4.22 -10.60 8.16
CA MET A 5 3.58 -10.41 6.84
C MET A 5 3.80 -9.00 6.30
N LEU A 6 3.71 -7.97 7.16
CA LEU A 6 3.99 -6.59 6.77
C LEU A 6 5.45 -6.46 6.32
N THR A 7 6.40 -6.96 7.11
CA THR A 7 7.83 -6.92 6.78
C THR A 7 8.07 -7.60 5.45
N ARG A 8 7.50 -8.79 5.23
CA ARG A 8 7.66 -9.51 3.97
C ARG A 8 7.14 -8.73 2.76
N VAL A 9 5.98 -8.08 2.89
CA VAL A 9 5.43 -7.25 1.82
C VAL A 9 6.29 -6.02 1.54
N ILE A 10 6.73 -5.32 2.59
CA ILE A 10 7.59 -4.14 2.45
C ILE A 10 8.92 -4.53 1.80
N THR A 11 9.57 -5.58 2.30
CA THR A 11 10.83 -6.09 1.73
C THR A 11 10.64 -6.48 0.26
N PHE A 12 9.58 -7.21 -0.07
CA PHE A 12 9.28 -7.59 -1.46
C PHE A 12 9.16 -6.35 -2.36
N VAL A 13 8.36 -5.36 -1.96
CA VAL A 13 8.21 -4.11 -2.70
C VAL A 13 9.52 -3.35 -2.79
N GLU A 14 10.39 -3.37 -1.78
CA GLU A 14 11.68 -2.68 -1.80
C GLU A 14 12.76 -3.37 -2.65
N THR A 15 12.70 -4.69 -2.83
CA THR A 15 13.73 -5.46 -3.55
C THR A 15 13.37 -5.79 -4.99
N ASP A 16 12.10 -5.97 -5.30
CA ASP A 16 11.66 -6.51 -6.59
C ASP A 16 11.71 -5.44 -7.70
N SER A 17 12.42 -5.67 -8.80
CA SER A 17 12.62 -4.70 -9.89
C SER A 17 11.35 -4.24 -10.60
N ASP A 18 10.23 -4.96 -10.48
CA ASP A 18 8.96 -4.64 -11.14
C ASP A 18 8.24 -3.45 -10.51
N PHE A 19 8.74 -2.93 -9.39
CA PHE A 19 8.24 -1.74 -8.71
C PHE A 19 9.11 -0.52 -9.02
N ASN A 20 8.49 0.58 -9.43
CA ASN A 20 9.21 1.85 -9.50
C ASN A 20 9.34 2.52 -8.14
N GLU A 21 10.27 3.47 -8.03
CA GLU A 21 10.58 4.14 -6.77
C GLU A 21 9.36 4.85 -6.14
N THR A 22 8.48 5.42 -6.97
CA THR A 22 7.20 5.99 -6.53
C THR A 22 6.36 4.97 -5.77
N MET A 23 6.11 3.80 -6.36
CA MET A 23 5.31 2.75 -5.75
C MET A 23 5.99 2.23 -4.47
N ARG A 24 7.31 2.05 -4.48
CA ARG A 24 8.06 1.59 -3.30
C ARG A 24 7.88 2.51 -2.11
N LEU A 25 8.17 3.79 -2.30
CA LEU A 25 8.16 4.76 -1.21
C LEU A 25 6.74 5.08 -0.76
N TRP A 26 5.80 5.22 -1.70
CA TRP A 26 4.40 5.50 -1.39
C TRP A 26 3.77 4.33 -0.62
N PHE A 27 3.90 3.10 -1.14
CA PHE A 27 3.25 1.92 -0.56
C PHE A 27 3.83 1.59 0.82
N SER A 28 5.16 1.57 0.96
CA SER A 28 5.80 1.33 2.25
C SER A 28 5.42 2.37 3.30
N ALA A 29 5.29 3.65 2.93
CA ALA A 29 4.87 4.71 3.84
C ALA A 29 3.41 4.54 4.30
N VAL A 30 2.48 4.26 3.38
CA VAL A 30 1.06 4.01 3.69
C VAL A 30 0.90 2.79 4.60
N CYS A 31 1.54 1.67 4.25
CA CYS A 31 1.46 0.43 5.03
C CYS A 31 2.07 0.57 6.43
N SER A 32 3.22 1.23 6.53
CA SER A 32 3.88 1.47 7.82
C SER A 32 3.05 2.40 8.70
N LEU A 33 2.51 3.49 8.15
CA LEU A 33 1.69 4.43 8.92
C LEU A 33 0.38 3.78 9.40
N ALA A 34 -0.29 3.01 8.55
CA ALA A 34 -1.51 2.29 8.93
C ALA A 34 -1.25 1.23 10.00
N PHE A 35 -0.10 0.54 9.94
CA PHE A 35 0.24 -0.51 10.89
C PHE A 35 0.72 0.04 12.24
N TYR A 36 1.76 0.88 12.23
CA TYR A 36 2.38 1.43 13.44
C TYR A 36 1.54 2.55 14.07
N GLY A 37 0.88 3.37 13.24
CA GLY A 37 -0.03 4.41 13.73
C GLY A 37 -1.38 3.87 14.20
N MET A 38 -1.65 2.57 14.04
CA MET A 38 -2.94 1.95 14.32
C MET A 38 -4.13 2.63 13.61
N CYS A 39 -3.86 3.36 12.52
CA CYS A 39 -4.85 4.11 11.78
C CYS A 39 -5.68 3.18 10.89
N ARG A 40 -6.94 3.54 10.65
CA ARG A 40 -7.68 2.93 9.54
C ARG A 40 -7.05 3.38 8.23
N ILE A 41 -7.02 2.52 7.22
CA ILE A 41 -6.47 2.93 5.91
C ILE A 41 -7.18 4.16 5.36
N ASN A 42 -8.50 4.27 5.53
CA ASN A 42 -9.26 5.40 5.02
C ASN A 42 -8.80 6.71 5.66
N GLU A 43 -8.43 6.68 6.95
CA GLU A 43 -7.89 7.85 7.65
C GLU A 43 -6.52 8.21 7.07
N VAL A 44 -5.67 7.22 6.77
CA VAL A 44 -4.36 7.42 6.13
C VAL A 44 -4.49 7.97 4.71
N LEU A 45 -5.36 7.41 3.87
CA LEU A 45 -5.51 7.83 2.47
C LEU A 45 -6.17 9.21 2.31
N LEU A 46 -6.93 9.65 3.32
CA LEU A 46 -7.55 10.98 3.38
C LEU A 46 -6.75 11.97 4.23
N MET A 47 -5.59 11.56 4.75
CA MET A 47 -4.83 12.35 5.71
C MET A 47 -4.22 13.58 5.02
N PRO A 48 -4.50 14.79 5.51
CA PRO A 48 -3.85 15.99 5.00
C PRO A 48 -2.38 15.99 5.44
N ASN A 49 -1.52 16.59 4.64
CA ASN A 49 -0.09 16.64 4.92
C ASN A 49 0.24 17.26 6.30
N GLY A 50 -0.54 18.26 6.71
CA GLY A 50 -0.39 18.96 7.99
C GLY A 50 -0.54 18.08 9.23
N ASP A 51 -1.31 16.99 9.16
CA ASP A 51 -1.72 16.20 10.33
C ASP A 51 -0.75 15.07 10.71
N ILE A 52 0.35 14.90 9.98
CA ILE A 52 1.09 13.64 10.03
C ILE A 52 2.45 13.82 10.69
N GLN A 53 2.76 12.91 11.62
CA GLN A 53 4.06 12.90 12.28
C GLN A 53 5.18 12.44 11.33
N LEU A 54 6.26 13.21 11.30
CA LEU A 54 7.27 13.18 10.24
C LEU A 54 8.05 11.87 10.11
N GLY A 55 8.16 11.04 11.15
CA GLY A 55 9.13 9.94 11.23
C GLY A 55 9.00 8.86 10.13
N LEU A 56 7.79 8.30 9.96
CA LEU A 56 7.58 7.11 9.10
C LEU A 56 7.46 7.41 7.60
N ARG A 57 7.43 8.69 7.21
CA ARG A 57 7.13 9.13 5.82
C ARG A 57 8.22 9.99 5.18
N ARG A 58 9.31 10.30 5.89
CA ARG A 58 10.35 11.26 5.41
C ARG A 58 10.86 10.92 4.01
N LYS A 59 11.04 9.63 3.71
CA LYS A 59 11.54 9.16 2.40
C LYS A 59 10.57 9.51 1.27
N TRP A 60 9.28 9.21 1.44
CA TRP A 60 8.24 9.55 0.46
C TRP A 60 8.14 11.06 0.23
N PHE A 61 8.10 11.85 1.31
CA PHE A 61 7.99 13.30 1.22
C PHE A 61 9.19 13.95 0.53
N LYS A 62 10.40 13.50 0.88
CA LYS A 62 11.63 13.95 0.24
C LYS A 62 11.62 13.60 -1.25
N TYR A 63 11.27 12.37 -1.61
CA TYR A 63 11.18 11.93 -3.00
C TYR A 63 10.15 12.74 -3.80
N ALA A 64 8.97 13.00 -3.24
CA ALA A 64 7.96 13.82 -3.89
C ALA A 64 8.48 15.23 -4.19
N CYS A 65 9.20 15.86 -3.25
CA CYS A 65 9.81 17.17 -3.49
C CYS A 65 10.92 17.13 -4.55
N THR A 66 11.84 16.16 -4.47
CA THR A 66 13.07 16.19 -5.26
C THR A 66 12.92 15.54 -6.64
N GLN A 67 12.17 14.46 -6.75
CA GLN A 67 12.04 13.65 -7.96
C GLN A 67 10.72 13.91 -8.70
N LEU A 68 9.64 14.18 -7.97
CA LEU A 68 8.34 14.50 -8.56
C LEU A 68 8.07 16.00 -8.65
N ASN A 69 9.01 16.83 -8.17
CA ASN A 69 8.94 18.29 -8.14
C ASN A 69 7.64 18.82 -7.49
N HIS A 70 7.09 18.08 -6.52
CA HIS A 70 5.87 18.46 -5.82
C HIS A 70 6.16 19.46 -4.71
N LYS A 71 5.37 20.53 -4.65
CA LYS A 71 5.42 21.52 -3.56
C LYS A 71 4.26 21.24 -2.63
N TRP A 72 4.58 20.76 -1.43
CA TRP A 72 3.58 20.41 -0.44
C TRP A 72 2.86 21.64 0.10
N ASP A 73 1.53 21.59 0.05
CA ASP A 73 0.62 22.47 0.77
C ASP A 73 0.05 21.76 2.01
N SER A 74 -0.54 22.51 2.95
CA SER A 74 -1.19 21.93 4.14
C SER A 74 -2.48 21.18 3.79
N GLY A 75 -3.20 21.62 2.75
CA GLY A 75 -4.41 21.00 2.24
C GLY A 75 -4.16 19.80 1.32
N ASP A 76 -2.90 19.52 0.96
CA ASP A 76 -2.57 18.37 0.14
C ASP A 76 -2.85 17.06 0.86
N TYR A 77 -3.41 16.10 0.14
CA TYR A 77 -3.40 14.71 0.58
C TYR A 77 -1.97 14.21 0.67
N ALA A 78 -1.55 13.74 1.83
CA ALA A 78 -0.22 13.19 2.02
C ALA A 78 0.05 11.94 1.16
N PHE A 79 -1.02 11.20 0.87
CA PHE A 79 -1.02 9.98 0.07
C PHE A 79 -1.99 10.13 -1.10
N PRO A 80 -1.57 10.86 -2.15
CA PRO A 80 -2.38 11.03 -3.37
C PRO A 80 -2.65 9.69 -4.07
N ALA A 81 -3.67 9.67 -4.92
CA ALA A 81 -4.02 8.52 -5.74
C ALA A 81 -2.88 8.14 -6.69
N LEU A 82 -2.70 6.85 -6.93
CA LEU A 82 -1.74 6.35 -7.91
C LEU A 82 -2.37 6.29 -9.31
N THR A 83 -1.59 6.60 -10.34
CA THR A 83 -1.95 6.44 -11.74
C THR A 83 -1.19 5.26 -12.33
N LYS A 84 -1.77 4.62 -13.36
CA LYS A 84 -1.17 3.47 -14.06
C LYS A 84 -0.84 2.26 -13.17
N ALA A 85 -1.32 2.23 -11.92
CA ALA A 85 -1.21 1.06 -11.08
C ALA A 85 -2.07 -0.08 -11.65
N PRO A 86 -1.53 -1.31 -11.77
CA PRO A 86 -2.31 -2.47 -12.17
C PRO A 86 -3.48 -2.64 -11.21
N ARG A 87 -4.67 -2.74 -11.80
CA ARG A 87 -5.92 -3.01 -11.09
C ARG A 87 -6.45 -4.30 -11.67
N GLY A 88 -6.28 -5.39 -10.92
CA GLY A 88 -6.86 -6.66 -11.31
C GLY A 88 -8.38 -6.62 -11.17
N ASN A 89 -9.08 -7.48 -11.90
CA ASN A 89 -10.45 -7.92 -11.59
C ASN A 89 -10.48 -8.75 -10.30
N ALA A 90 -9.70 -8.38 -9.28
CA ALA A 90 -9.56 -9.07 -8.02
C ALA A 90 -10.86 -8.91 -7.23
N LYS A 91 -11.85 -9.72 -7.60
CA LYS A 91 -13.02 -10.02 -6.77
C LYS A 91 -12.55 -10.99 -5.70
N ARG A 92 -13.11 -10.88 -4.50
CA ARG A 92 -12.95 -11.87 -3.43
C ARG A 92 -13.12 -13.27 -4.05
N PRO A 93 -12.10 -14.14 -4.05
CA PRO A 93 -12.19 -15.41 -4.75
C PRO A 93 -13.36 -16.21 -4.17
N LYS A 94 -14.29 -16.60 -5.04
CA LYS A 94 -15.38 -17.53 -4.73
C LYS A 94 -14.99 -18.82 -5.42
N SER A 95 -14.35 -19.72 -4.65
CA SER A 95 -13.81 -21.00 -5.12
C SER A 95 -12.60 -20.89 -6.05
N SER A 96 -11.64 -21.78 -5.76
CA SER A 96 -10.37 -22.02 -6.41
C SER A 96 -10.52 -22.45 -7.88
N LEU A 97 -10.14 -21.58 -8.82
CA LEU A 97 -9.29 -21.90 -9.96
C LEU A 97 -9.05 -20.62 -10.78
N ALA A 98 -7.78 -20.34 -11.05
CA ALA A 98 -7.26 -19.42 -12.07
C ALA A 98 -7.66 -17.93 -12.01
N SER A 99 -6.65 -17.08 -11.78
CA SER A 99 -6.36 -15.99 -12.72
C SER A 99 -4.91 -15.52 -12.55
N THR A 100 -3.97 -16.25 -13.13
CA THR A 100 -2.66 -15.72 -13.49
C THR A 100 -2.88 -14.74 -14.63
N SER A 101 -3.13 -13.47 -14.31
CA SER A 101 -3.10 -12.39 -15.29
C SER A 101 -2.48 -11.16 -14.64
N SER A 102 -1.16 -11.17 -14.57
CA SER A 102 -0.34 -9.99 -14.30
C SER A 102 -0.21 -9.16 -15.58
N ASN A 103 -1.31 -8.59 -16.08
CA ASN A 103 -1.23 -7.59 -17.16
C ASN A 103 -0.99 -6.20 -16.57
N GLY A 104 0.12 -6.05 -15.86
CA GLY A 104 0.67 -4.76 -15.49
C GLY A 104 1.74 -4.88 -14.41
N THR A 105 2.95 -4.43 -14.72
CA THR A 105 4.02 -4.21 -13.74
C THR A 105 3.77 -2.89 -13.00
N PHE A 106 4.30 -2.74 -11.79
CA PHE A 106 4.28 -1.47 -11.06
C PHE A 106 5.43 -0.53 -11.50
N GLY A 107 6.08 -0.80 -12.63
CA GLY A 107 7.25 -0.07 -13.12
C GLY A 107 6.94 1.34 -13.66
N ASN A 108 5.67 1.62 -13.97
CA ASN A 108 5.25 2.90 -14.55
C ASN A 108 4.19 3.64 -13.72
N VAL A 109 4.10 3.33 -12.43
CA VAL A 109 3.15 3.95 -11.51
C VAL A 109 3.45 5.43 -11.35
N GLY A 110 2.48 6.28 -11.63
CA GLY A 110 2.56 7.70 -11.36
C GLY A 110 1.70 8.12 -10.18
N VAL A 111 1.64 9.43 -9.96
CA VAL A 111 0.87 10.05 -8.87
C VAL A 111 -0.14 11.02 -9.45
N LYS A 112 -1.37 11.01 -8.92
CA LYS A 112 -2.41 12.00 -9.20
C LYS A 112 -2.57 12.90 -7.99
N TRP A 113 -1.91 14.06 -8.04
CA TRP A 113 -2.04 15.11 -7.02
C TRP A 113 -3.47 15.66 -6.94
N GLY A 114 -3.85 16.14 -5.75
CA GLY A 114 -5.18 16.71 -5.50
C GLY A 114 -6.34 15.70 -5.41
N ALA A 115 -6.08 14.39 -5.55
CA ALA A 115 -7.09 13.36 -5.39
C ALA A 115 -6.62 12.29 -4.38
N PRO A 116 -7.44 11.89 -3.40
CA PRO A 116 -7.08 10.84 -2.48
C PRO A 116 -7.20 9.47 -3.13
N MET A 117 -6.38 8.52 -2.69
CA MET A 117 -6.53 7.12 -3.08
C MET A 117 -7.82 6.54 -2.51
N SER A 118 -8.59 5.81 -3.34
CA SER A 118 -9.78 5.11 -2.85
C SER A 118 -9.40 3.82 -2.10
N ASN A 119 -10.18 3.49 -1.07
CA ASN A 119 -10.00 2.26 -0.32
C ASN A 119 -10.06 0.99 -1.19
N SER A 120 -10.99 0.97 -2.15
CA SER A 120 -11.14 -0.17 -3.08
C SER A 120 -9.90 -0.34 -3.94
N ASN A 121 -9.38 0.75 -4.51
CA ASN A 121 -8.16 0.70 -5.34
C ASN A 121 -6.96 0.27 -4.51
N PHE A 122 -6.79 0.84 -3.31
CA PHE A 122 -5.72 0.44 -2.41
C PHE A 122 -5.81 -1.05 -2.04
N THR A 123 -7.01 -1.53 -1.72
CA THR A 123 -7.23 -2.95 -1.36
C THR A 123 -6.87 -3.88 -2.51
N GLN A 124 -7.19 -3.52 -3.75
CA GLN A 124 -6.79 -4.30 -4.93
C GLN A 124 -5.26 -4.35 -5.08
N ILE A 125 -4.60 -3.19 -5.01
CA ILE A 125 -3.14 -3.08 -5.08
C ILE A 125 -2.50 -3.93 -3.98
N LEU A 126 -2.98 -3.81 -2.73
CA LEU A 126 -2.49 -4.59 -1.60
C LEU A 126 -2.56 -6.08 -1.87
N ASN A 127 -3.68 -6.60 -2.39
CA ASN A 127 -3.84 -8.03 -2.64
C ASN A 127 -2.98 -8.51 -3.82
N ILE A 128 -2.74 -7.68 -4.84
CA ILE A 128 -1.80 -8.01 -5.93
C ILE A 128 -0.38 -8.14 -5.37
N VAL A 129 0.07 -7.17 -4.58
CA VAL A 129 1.39 -7.17 -3.96
C VAL A 129 1.52 -8.33 -2.96
N ALA A 130 0.49 -8.57 -2.14
CA ALA A 130 0.48 -9.66 -1.18
C ALA A 130 0.55 -11.04 -1.86
N ASN A 131 -0.12 -11.18 -3.00
CA ASN A 131 -0.05 -12.39 -3.81
C ASN A 131 1.35 -12.59 -4.41
N ALA A 132 1.93 -11.53 -4.98
CA ALA A 132 3.29 -11.57 -5.53
C ALA A 132 4.34 -11.86 -4.43
N ALA A 133 4.15 -11.31 -3.23
CA ALA A 133 4.99 -11.57 -2.06
C ALA A 133 4.80 -12.97 -1.44
N GLY A 134 3.84 -13.76 -1.94
CA GLY A 134 3.52 -15.11 -1.46
C GLY A 134 2.91 -15.15 -0.06
N ILE A 135 2.22 -14.08 0.36
CA ILE A 135 1.50 -14.02 1.66
C ILE A 135 -0.02 -14.11 1.51
N SER A 136 -0.51 -14.34 0.29
CA SER A 136 -1.93 -14.50 -0.03
C SER A 136 -2.50 -15.88 0.33
N LYS A 137 -1.74 -16.75 1.00
CA LYS A 137 -2.21 -18.08 1.42
C LYS A 137 -1.92 -18.32 2.90
N ASN A 138 -2.85 -18.99 3.59
CA ASN A 138 -2.64 -19.43 4.97
C ASN A 138 -1.87 -20.77 5.00
N LEU A 139 -1.58 -21.28 6.20
CA LEU A 139 -0.87 -22.55 6.40
C LEU A 139 -1.60 -23.77 5.81
N LEU A 140 -2.92 -23.67 5.61
CA LEU A 140 -3.77 -24.70 5.02
C LEU A 140 -3.89 -24.57 3.49
N GLY A 141 -3.29 -23.54 2.90
CA GLY A 141 -3.36 -23.25 1.47
C GLY A 141 -4.58 -22.42 1.04
N ASP A 142 -5.43 -21.98 1.96
CA ASP A 142 -6.58 -21.14 1.64
C ASP A 142 -6.15 -19.72 1.29
N ASP A 143 -6.82 -19.13 0.30
CA ASP A 143 -6.58 -17.76 -0.12
C ASP A 143 -6.97 -16.76 0.98
N ILE A 144 -5.99 -15.94 1.39
CA ILE A 144 -6.17 -14.81 2.29
C ILE A 144 -6.45 -13.57 1.45
N TRP A 145 -7.65 -13.02 1.62
CA TRP A 145 -7.98 -11.70 1.12
C TRP A 145 -7.74 -10.63 2.18
N PHE A 146 -6.76 -9.75 1.94
CA PHE A 146 -6.50 -8.62 2.83
C PHE A 146 -7.55 -7.53 2.63
N THR A 147 -8.07 -7.03 3.73
CA THR A 147 -8.91 -5.82 3.75
C THR A 147 -8.14 -4.67 4.37
N SER A 148 -8.60 -3.45 4.15
CA SER A 148 -8.09 -2.25 4.82
C SER A 148 -7.94 -2.34 6.34
N HIS A 149 -8.74 -3.20 6.99
CA HIS A 149 -8.69 -3.40 8.43
C HIS A 149 -7.53 -4.29 8.90
N CYS A 150 -6.80 -4.93 7.97
CA CYS A 150 -5.78 -5.91 8.32
C CYS A 150 -4.55 -5.29 9.03
N PHE A 151 -4.25 -4.02 8.78
CA PHE A 151 -3.16 -3.27 9.40
C PHE A 151 -3.46 -2.93 10.85
N ARG A 152 -4.61 -2.29 11.11
CA ARG A 152 -5.03 -1.92 12.47
C ARG A 152 -5.14 -3.13 13.41
N ARG A 153 -5.69 -4.25 12.91
CA ARG A 153 -5.75 -5.49 13.69
C ARG A 153 -4.36 -6.04 14.02
N GLY A 154 -3.41 -5.91 13.09
CA GLY A 154 -2.02 -6.33 13.30
C GLY A 154 -1.26 -5.46 14.28
N GLY A 155 -1.37 -4.13 14.15
CA GLY A 155 -0.74 -3.19 15.08
C GLY A 155 -1.24 -3.34 16.51
N ALA A 156 -2.54 -3.60 16.70
CA ALA A 156 -3.12 -3.83 18.02
C ALA A 156 -2.58 -5.09 18.72
N GLN A 157 -2.09 -6.08 17.96
CA GLN A 157 -1.50 -7.32 18.51
C GLN A 157 -0.05 -7.15 19.01
N LEU A 158 0.58 -5.99 18.75
CA LEU A 158 1.92 -5.67 19.23
C LEU A 158 1.91 -4.90 20.56
N ARG A 159 0.74 -4.79 21.21
CA ARG A 159 0.65 -4.22 22.56
C ARG A 159 0.98 -5.31 23.60
N PRO A 160 1.79 -5.02 24.64
CA PRO A 160 1.97 -5.89 25.80
C PRO A 160 0.68 -6.14 26.56
#